data_AF-A0A512TQK6-F1
#
_entry.id   AF-A0A512TQK6-F1
#
_cell.length_a   1.000
_cell.length_b   1.000
_cell.length_c   1.000
_cell.angle_alpha   90.00
_cell.angle_beta   90.00
_cell.angle_gamma   90.00
#
_symmetry.space_group_name_H-M   'P 1'
#
loop_
_entity.id
_entity.type
_entity.pdbx_description
1 polymer ?
#
loop_
_entity_poly.entity_id
_entity_poly.type
_entity_poly.pdbx_seq_one_letter_code
_entity_poly.pdbx_strand_id
1 'polypeptide(L)' 'MKNYSLSFKQENMLCHRCLMNVVKTLSSLQGLTDVDVNLESKKIKITYKDKNVSKDDIKYIVNKSILSGKMVKLTY' A
#
# COMPACT_ATOMS: atom_id res chain seq x y z
N MET A 1 -18.99 6.44 -11.00
CA MET A 1 -17.99 6.38 -9.90
C MET A 1 -16.68 5.90 -10.50
N LYS A 2 -15.58 6.66 -10.41
CA LYS A 2 -14.27 6.25 -10.98
C LYS A 2 -13.45 5.57 -9.87
N ASN A 3 -13.03 4.33 -10.11
CA ASN A 3 -12.14 3.59 -9.22
C ASN A 3 -10.77 3.52 -9.91
N TYR A 4 -9.70 3.78 -9.17
CA TYR A 4 -8.32 3.67 -9.62
C TYR A 4 -7.72 2.37 -9.08
N SER A 5 -7.04 1.63 -9.94
CA SER A 5 -6.32 0.41 -9.55
C SER A 5 -4.83 0.61 -9.84
N LEU A 6 -4.01 0.48 -8.81
CA LEU A 6 -2.56 0.49 -8.89
C LEU A 6 -2.03 -0.91 -8.69
N SER A 7 -1.06 -1.33 -9.50
CA SER A 7 -0.37 -2.61 -9.32
C SER A 7 1.12 -2.45 -9.54
N PHE A 8 1.93 -2.92 -8.59
CA PHE A 8 3.39 -2.91 -8.70
C PHE A 8 4.02 -4.09 -7.97
N LYS A 9 5.25 -4.43 -8.35
CA LYS A 9 6.06 -5.43 -7.67
C LYS A 9 6.88 -4.78 -6.57
N GLN A 10 6.95 -5.41 -5.40
CA GLN A 10 7.69 -4.91 -4.25
C GLN A 10 8.52 -6.05 -3.66
N GLU A 11 9.82 -6.05 -3.98
CA GLU A 11 10.70 -7.15 -3.54
C GLU A 11 11.11 -7.07 -2.08
N ASN A 12 11.04 -5.88 -1.49
CA ASN A 12 11.50 -5.60 -0.14
C ASN A 12 10.49 -6.02 0.96
N MET A 13 9.45 -6.79 0.63
CA MET A 13 8.35 -7.21 1.52
C MET A 13 8.43 -8.66 1.98
N LEU A 14 9.65 -9.19 2.13
CA LEU A 14 9.85 -10.61 2.40
C LEU A 14 9.46 -11.04 3.82
N CYS A 15 9.34 -10.11 4.76
CA CYS A 15 8.99 -10.44 6.14
C CYS A 15 7.48 -10.32 6.37
N HIS A 16 6.85 -11.37 6.91
CA HIS A 16 5.42 -11.42 7.29
C HIS A 16 4.99 -10.20 8.11
N ARG A 17 5.89 -9.71 8.99
CA ARG A 17 5.65 -8.53 9.82
C ARG A 17 5.61 -7.24 9.01
N CYS A 18 6.50 -7.08 8.03
CA CYS A 18 6.52 -5.93 7.13
C CYS A 18 5.29 -5.92 6.21
N LEU A 19 4.87 -7.09 5.72
CA LEU A 19 3.64 -7.21 4.95
C LEU A 19 2.43 -6.73 5.76
N MET A 20 2.27 -7.24 6.98
CA MET A 20 1.17 -6.83 7.86
C MET A 20 1.13 -5.31 8.08
N ASN A 21 2.29 -4.70 8.29
CA ASN A 21 2.39 -3.25 8.44
C ASN A 21 1.94 -2.50 7.19
N VAL A 22 2.31 -3.01 6.01
CA VAL A 22 1.92 -2.38 4.75
C VAL A 22 0.43 -2.54 4.50
N VAL A 23 -0.11 -3.75 4.64
CA VAL A 23 -1.54 -4.01 4.47
C VAL A 23 -2.34 -3.13 5.42
N LYS A 24 -1.92 -2.97 6.69
CA LYS A 24 -2.53 -2.02 7.62
C LYS A 24 -2.43 -0.56 7.16
N THR A 25 -1.25 -0.15 6.71
CA THR A 25 -0.99 1.22 6.23
C THR A 25 -1.88 1.54 5.03
N LEU A 26 -1.93 0.65 4.04
CA LEU A 26 -2.78 0.76 2.86
C LEU A 26 -4.27 0.71 3.23
N SER A 27 -4.68 -0.20 4.12
CA SER A 27 -6.07 -0.28 4.60
C SER A 27 -6.52 0.97 5.35
N SER A 28 -5.57 1.74 5.90
CA SER A 28 -5.85 3.02 6.54
C SER A 28 -5.78 4.22 5.59
N LEU A 29 -5.45 4.02 4.31
CA LEU A 29 -5.59 5.08 3.31
C LEU A 29 -7.06 5.44 3.17
N GLN A 30 -7.35 6.72 3.32
CA GLN A 30 -8.69 7.23 3.12
C GLN A 30 -9.04 7.11 1.64
N GLY A 31 -10.19 6.48 1.34
CA GLY A 31 -10.61 6.21 -0.04
C GLY A 31 -10.06 4.89 -0.63
N LEU A 32 -9.33 4.08 0.14
CA LEU A 32 -9.04 2.70 -0.26
C LEU A 32 -10.34 1.90 -0.35
N THR A 33 -10.50 1.14 -1.43
CA THR A 33 -11.64 0.25 -1.66
C THR A 33 -11.24 -1.21 -1.52
N ASP A 34 -10.05 -1.56 -1.99
CA ASP A 34 -9.57 -2.95 -1.98
C ASP A 34 -8.04 -2.99 -1.97
N VAL A 35 -7.46 -3.98 -1.29
CA VAL A 35 -6.02 -4.22 -1.29
C VAL A 35 -5.76 -5.73 -1.40
N ASP A 36 -5.00 -6.10 -2.41
CA ASP A 36 -4.61 -7.47 -2.71
C ASP A 36 -3.09 -7.54 -2.74
N VAL A 37 -2.51 -8.40 -1.90
CA VAL A 37 -1.06 -8.58 -1.84
C VAL A 37 -0.72 -10.04 -2.01
N ASN A 38 0.08 -10.31 -3.03
CA ASN A 38 0.56 -11.64 -3.36
C ASN A 38 2.05 -11.73 -3.01
N LEU A 39 2.37 -12.43 -1.91
CA LEU A 39 3.73 -12.70 -1.46
C LEU A 39 4.51 -13.58 -2.44
N GLU A 40 3.89 -14.63 -2.99
CA GLU A 40 4.53 -15.55 -3.93
C GLU A 40 5.05 -14.81 -5.17
N SER A 41 4.21 -13.96 -5.75
CA SER A 41 4.54 -13.16 -6.94
C SER A 41 5.18 -11.82 -6.61
N LYS A 42 5.34 -11.49 -5.32
CA LYS A 42 5.77 -10.18 -4.80
C LYS A 42 5.01 -9.00 -5.43
N LYS A 43 3.72 -9.18 -5.72
CA LYS A 43 2.86 -8.18 -6.37
C LYS A 43 1.88 -7.60 -5.36
N ILE A 44 1.72 -6.29 -5.41
CA ILE A 44 0.72 -5.54 -4.65
C ILE A 44 -0.24 -4.93 -5.65
N LYS A 45 -1.53 -5.06 -5.39
CA LYS A 45 -2.62 -4.43 -6.12
C LYS A 45 -3.51 -3.68 -5.13
N ILE A 46 -3.81 -2.43 -5.47
CA ILE A 46 -4.51 -1.49 -4.58
C ILE A 46 -5.58 -0.81 -5.40
N THR A 47 -6.82 -0.86 -4.95
CA THR A 47 -7.96 -0.18 -5.54
C THR A 47 -8.40 0.94 -4.62
N TYR A 48 -8.55 2.14 -5.15
CA TYR A 48 -8.94 3.32 -4.38
C TYR A 48 -9.83 4.25 -5.23
N LYS A 49 -10.72 4.98 -4.58
CA LYS A 49 -11.68 5.89 -5.22
C LYS A 49 -11.20 7.33 -5.27
N ASP A 50 -10.21 7.66 -4.44
CA ASP A 50 -9.78 9.03 -4.24
C ASP A 50 -8.64 9.42 -5.20
N LYS A 51 -8.79 10.54 -5.90
CA LYS A 51 -7.77 11.00 -6.86
C LYS A 51 -6.59 11.69 -6.15
N ASN A 52 -6.67 11.93 -4.84
CA ASN A 52 -5.57 12.52 -4.08
C ASN A 52 -4.40 11.57 -3.86
N VAL A 53 -4.61 10.25 -3.97
CA VAL A 53 -3.55 9.27 -3.74
C VAL A 53 -2.81 8.98 -5.05
N SER A 54 -1.56 9.41 -5.12
CA SER A 54 -0.69 9.18 -6.28
C SER A 54 0.13 7.89 -6.12
N LYS A 55 0.67 7.39 -7.24
CA LYS A 55 1.54 6.18 -7.22
C LYS A 55 2.76 6.36 -6.32
N ASP A 56 3.33 7.56 -6.34
CA ASP A 56 4.48 7.93 -5.54
C ASP A 56 4.16 7.95 -4.04
N ASP A 57 3.01 8.49 -3.64
CA ASP A 57 2.56 8.45 -2.24
C ASP A 57 2.43 7.01 -1.75
N ILE A 58 1.79 6.14 -2.55
CA ILE A 58 1.65 4.72 -2.21
C ILE A 58 3.04 4.06 -2.08
N LYS A 59 3.94 4.24 -3.04
CA LYS A 59 5.30 3.69 -2.94
C LYS A 59 6.03 4.22 -1.71
N TYR A 60 5.90 5.51 -1.43
CA TYR A 60 6.54 6.19 -0.32
C TYR A 60 6.07 5.61 1.02
N ILE A 61 4.75 5.56 1.27
CA ILE A 61 4.23 5.02 2.53
C ILE A 61 4.54 3.54 2.69
N VAL A 62 4.52 2.76 1.59
CA VAL A 62 4.86 1.34 1.63
C VAL A 62 6.32 1.19 2.06
N ASN A 63 7.24 1.89 1.39
CA ASN A 63 8.66 1.83 1.75
C ASN A 63 8.91 2.32 3.19
N LYS A 64 8.28 3.44 3.57
CA LYS A 64 8.39 4.02 4.91
C LYS A 64 7.83 3.12 6.00
N SER A 65 6.74 2.40 5.74
CA SER A 65 6.15 1.44 6.69
C SER A 65 7.03 0.22 6.93
N ILE A 66 7.82 -0.19 5.92
CA ILE A 66 8.83 -1.25 6.02
C ILE A 66 10.03 -0.74 6.83
N LEU A 67 10.57 0.43 6.49
CA LEU A 67 11.75 1.00 7.16
C LEU A 67 11.48 1.39 8.62
N SER A 68 10.34 2.03 8.88
CA SER A 68 10.00 2.53 10.22
C SER A 68 9.45 1.44 11.13
N GLY A 69 9.09 0.26 10.59
CA GLY A 69 8.43 -0.82 11.34
C GLY A 69 7.09 -0.40 11.98
N LYS A 70 6.53 0.74 11.57
CA LYS A 70 5.30 1.34 12.12
C LYS A 70 4.32 1.66 11.00
N MET A 71 3.05 1.72 11.37
CA MET A 71 1.96 2.10 10.49
C MET A 71 2.07 3.59 10.15
N VAL A 72 2.00 3.94 8.86
CA VAL A 72 2.10 5.32 8.37
C VAL A 72 0.74 5.74 7.82
N LYS A 73 0.30 6.96 8.10
CA LYS A 73 -0.91 7.54 7.49
C LYS A 73 -0.49 8.70 6.59
N LEU A 74 -1.10 8.80 5.41
CA LEU A 74 -1.04 10.03 4.63
C LEU A 74 -1.95 11.04 5.31
N THR A 75 -1.35 12.02 5.97
CA THR A 75 -2.06 13.20 6.45
C THR A 75 -1.91 14.25 5.36
N TYR A 76 -3.00 14.58 4.66
CA TYR A 76 -3.08 15.72 3.74
C TYR A 76 -3.63 16.93 4.47
#